data_AF-A0A0B4CMH9-F1
#
_entry.id   AF-A0A0B4CMH9-F1
#
_cell.length_a   1.000
_cell.length_b   1.000
_cell.length_c   1.000
_cell.angle_alpha   90.00
_cell.angle_beta   90.00
_cell.angle_gamma   90.00
#
_symmetry.space_group_name_H-M   'P 1'
#
loop_
_entity.id
_entity.type
_entity.pdbx_description
1 polymer ?
#
loop_
_entity_poly.entity_id
_entity_poly.type
_entity_poly.pdbx_seq_one_letter_code
_entity_poly.pdbx_strand_id
1 'polypeptide(L)'
;MISHRTRRGFIDRLGASTLVAAAVVCSIGFGATSASAADAASQPPLTAKDHAITDVPGLVNGRELGSFTGLGGQVVNAPRLLRTESLDKITSDGAATLATKYRVNLVIDLRTATQIAAKPDVPVPGAQSVNISMFGADGNYPDDTVMYHDLVDKGYNGPNDRGPMITAYAQILRLIAQDTTGTVLIHCSHGMDRTGTVMDLLYNILGVSASDILHDYLLSNTQLGVTWATPQLLQGTFEADVTSKYGGVDAYLRKTIGLTDQDVAALRTNLLVSNDASASSITVDGVSVPLDAATSTAGATITDPQTAIAAGDVTVTTTNPNAAAAVSIAGRTVTVTVTAQDGTTVDRYVVNAALPAAASGTSTPVAAAATATTRATLPETGGDDTAALLVGGIGAALVLAGGILLARGRTKRTAD
;
A
#
# COMPACT_ATOMS: atom_id res chain seq x y z
N MET A 1 -68.83 -42.66 30.50
CA MET A 1 -68.48 -43.50 31.65
C MET A 1 -67.20 -42.92 32.25
N ILE A 2 -67.26 -41.89 33.12
CA ILE A 2 -67.50 -41.94 34.58
C ILE A 2 -66.66 -43.05 35.26
N SER A 3 -65.57 -42.68 35.95
CA SER A 3 -65.59 -42.60 37.42
C SER A 3 -64.32 -41.97 38.01
N HIS A 4 -64.57 -41.12 38.99
CA HIS A 4 -63.66 -40.31 39.81
C HIS A 4 -62.85 -41.11 40.84
N ARG A 5 -61.72 -40.54 41.29
CA ARG A 5 -61.50 -40.32 42.73
C ARG A 5 -60.66 -39.08 43.03
N THR A 6 -61.24 -38.22 43.84
CA THR A 6 -60.74 -36.97 44.44
C THR A 6 -60.28 -37.20 45.89
N ARG A 7 -59.37 -36.36 46.40
CA ARG A 7 -59.50 -35.55 47.65
C ARG A 7 -58.18 -34.79 47.96
N ARG A 8 -58.24 -33.44 48.04
CA ARG A 8 -58.20 -32.57 49.26
C ARG A 8 -56.86 -32.70 50.02
N GLY A 9 -56.02 -31.70 50.26
CA GLY A 9 -56.19 -30.25 50.42
C GLY A 9 -56.16 -29.90 51.91
N PHE A 10 -55.15 -29.16 52.40
CA PHE A 10 -55.27 -28.08 53.40
C PHE A 10 -53.93 -27.39 53.71
N ILE A 11 -54.03 -26.08 53.95
CA ILE A 11 -53.02 -25.11 54.35
C ILE A 11 -52.97 -25.09 55.89
N ASP A 12 -51.79 -24.93 56.52
CA ASP A 12 -51.72 -24.28 57.83
C ASP A 12 -50.35 -23.64 58.16
N ARG A 13 -50.44 -22.32 58.33
CA ARG A 13 -49.87 -21.45 59.38
C ARG A 13 -48.37 -21.33 59.65
N LEU A 14 -47.91 -20.08 59.43
CA LEU A 14 -46.74 -19.43 60.01
C LEU A 14 -46.74 -19.51 61.55
N GLY A 15 -45.58 -19.82 62.12
CA GLY A 15 -45.19 -19.54 63.49
C GLY A 15 -43.84 -18.83 63.49
N ALA A 16 -43.80 -17.62 64.05
CA ALA A 16 -42.59 -16.81 64.18
C ALA A 16 -41.63 -17.43 65.19
N SER A 17 -40.33 -17.36 64.92
CA SER A 17 -39.27 -17.56 65.92
C SER A 17 -38.12 -16.61 65.61
N THR A 18 -38.01 -15.59 66.46
CA THR A 18 -36.91 -14.65 66.54
C THR A 18 -35.65 -15.36 67.03
N LEU A 19 -34.58 -15.33 66.23
CA LEU A 19 -33.23 -15.61 66.68
C LEU A 19 -32.30 -14.54 66.11
N VAL A 20 -31.80 -13.72 67.03
CA VAL A 20 -30.75 -12.73 66.82
C VAL A 20 -29.45 -13.47 66.53
N ALA A 21 -28.81 -13.19 65.39
CA ALA A 21 -27.43 -13.58 65.13
C ALA A 21 -26.71 -12.47 64.36
N ALA A 22 -25.52 -12.14 64.85
CA ALA A 22 -24.74 -10.95 64.59
C ALA A 22 -24.36 -10.74 63.11
N ALA A 23 -24.33 -9.47 62.72
CA ALA A 23 -23.75 -9.02 61.46
C ALA A 23 -22.24 -9.28 61.45
N VAL A 24 -21.81 -10.24 60.64
CA VAL A 24 -20.44 -10.29 60.12
C VAL A 24 -20.52 -9.76 58.70
N VAL A 25 -20.04 -8.53 58.50
CA VAL A 25 -19.75 -7.99 57.17
C VAL A 25 -18.52 -8.74 56.67
N CYS A 26 -18.75 -9.87 56.01
CA CYS A 26 -17.76 -10.46 55.13
C CYS A 26 -17.96 -9.80 53.76
N SER A 27 -17.09 -8.85 53.46
CA SER A 27 -16.91 -8.29 52.12
C SER A 27 -16.49 -9.42 51.19
N ILE A 28 -17.45 -10.16 50.63
CA ILE A 28 -17.20 -11.00 49.47
C ILE A 28 -16.95 -10.02 48.32
N GLY A 29 -15.68 -9.69 48.13
CA GLY A 29 -15.23 -9.15 46.87
C GLY A 29 -15.69 -10.12 45.80
N PHE A 30 -16.58 -9.67 44.91
CA PHE A 30 -16.73 -10.29 43.61
C PHE A 30 -15.37 -10.17 42.93
N GLY A 31 -14.52 -11.17 43.14
CA GLY A 31 -13.37 -11.39 42.30
C GLY A 31 -13.92 -11.59 40.91
N ALA A 32 -13.73 -10.59 40.05
CA ALA A 32 -13.96 -10.72 38.63
C ALA A 32 -13.14 -11.93 38.18
N THR A 33 -13.85 -13.04 37.95
CA THR A 33 -13.27 -14.23 37.36
C THR A 33 -12.69 -13.81 36.02
N SER A 34 -11.38 -14.03 35.88
CA SER A 34 -10.56 -13.75 34.71
C SER A 34 -11.11 -14.43 33.45
N ALA A 35 -12.06 -13.79 32.78
CA ALA A 35 -12.49 -14.09 31.42
C ALA A 35 -11.66 -13.33 30.37
N SER A 36 -10.65 -12.55 30.78
CA SER A 36 -10.06 -11.49 29.96
C SER A 36 -8.75 -11.84 29.22
N ALA A 37 -8.24 -13.08 29.30
CA ALA A 37 -6.95 -13.42 28.67
C ALA A 37 -7.08 -14.37 27.46
N ALA A 38 -8.14 -15.18 27.38
CA ALA A 38 -8.38 -16.06 26.24
C ALA A 38 -9.07 -15.34 25.05
N ASP A 39 -9.66 -14.17 25.31
CA ASP A 39 -10.45 -13.42 24.32
C ASP A 39 -9.55 -12.65 23.34
N ALA A 40 -8.51 -11.96 23.83
CA ALA A 40 -7.64 -11.13 22.98
C ALA A 40 -6.80 -11.92 21.97
N ALA A 41 -6.48 -13.19 22.25
CA ALA A 41 -5.71 -14.03 21.34
C ALA A 41 -6.54 -14.53 20.14
N SER A 42 -7.86 -14.67 20.31
CA SER A 42 -8.78 -15.11 19.24
C SER A 42 -9.53 -13.94 18.60
N GLN A 43 -9.62 -12.79 19.28
CA GLN A 43 -10.20 -11.54 18.82
C GLN A 43 -9.15 -10.41 18.91
N PRO A 44 -8.16 -10.38 18.01
CA PRO A 44 -7.18 -9.30 18.02
C PRO A 44 -7.87 -7.95 17.79
N PRO A 45 -7.48 -6.89 18.49
CA PRO A 45 -8.07 -5.57 18.30
C PRO A 45 -7.75 -5.05 16.90
N LEU A 46 -8.71 -4.35 16.30
CA LEU A 46 -8.49 -3.62 15.07
C LEU A 46 -7.47 -2.49 15.28
N THR A 47 -6.62 -2.31 14.28
CA THR A 47 -5.63 -1.25 14.17
C THR A 47 -5.85 -0.48 12.88
N ALA A 48 -5.18 0.67 12.75
CA ALA A 48 -5.24 1.45 11.51
C ALA A 48 -4.72 0.66 10.29
N LYS A 49 -3.84 -0.32 10.48
CA LYS A 49 -3.30 -1.15 9.39
C LYS A 49 -4.32 -2.12 8.80
N ASP A 50 -5.39 -2.40 9.52
CA ASP A 50 -6.38 -3.42 9.15
C ASP A 50 -7.49 -2.87 8.24
N HIS A 51 -7.55 -1.55 8.06
CA HIS A 51 -8.45 -0.86 7.12
C HIS A 51 -9.90 -1.35 7.18
N ALA A 52 -10.45 -1.45 8.39
CA ALA A 52 -11.84 -1.79 8.60
C ALA A 52 -12.78 -0.80 7.88
N ILE A 53 -13.82 -1.34 7.26
CA ILE A 53 -14.87 -0.59 6.58
C ILE A 53 -16.02 -0.43 7.55
N THR A 54 -16.12 0.76 8.13
CA THR A 54 -17.14 1.07 9.16
C THR A 54 -18.23 2.01 8.66
N ASP A 55 -18.15 2.47 7.41
CA ASP A 55 -19.06 3.46 6.83
C ASP A 55 -19.93 2.91 5.67
N VAL A 56 -20.02 1.59 5.56
CA VAL A 56 -20.97 0.88 4.69
C VAL A 56 -22.12 0.37 5.57
N PRO A 57 -23.28 1.03 5.62
CA PRO A 57 -24.36 0.63 6.52
C PRO A 57 -24.85 -0.79 6.25
N GLY A 58 -24.93 -1.59 7.31
CA GLY A 58 -25.33 -3.00 7.26
C GLY A 58 -24.18 -3.99 7.05
N LEU A 59 -22.96 -3.50 6.80
CA LEU A 59 -21.73 -4.30 6.72
C LEU A 59 -21.08 -4.43 8.11
N VAL A 60 -20.53 -5.60 8.44
CA VAL A 60 -20.02 -5.94 9.78
C VAL A 60 -18.60 -6.51 9.78
N ASN A 61 -18.22 -7.33 8.79
CA ASN A 61 -16.90 -7.96 8.65
C ASN A 61 -16.18 -7.49 7.37
N GLY A 62 -16.37 -6.22 7.01
CA GLY A 62 -15.77 -5.60 5.85
C GLY A 62 -14.44 -4.92 6.14
N ARG A 63 -13.41 -5.21 5.33
CA ARG A 63 -12.11 -4.53 5.35
C ARG A 63 -11.42 -4.58 4.00
N GLU A 64 -10.54 -3.62 3.76
CA GLU A 64 -9.56 -3.70 2.66
C GLU A 64 -8.47 -4.74 3.00
N LEU A 65 -7.51 -4.98 2.10
CA LEU A 65 -6.30 -5.72 2.49
C LEU A 65 -5.54 -4.93 3.57
N GLY A 66 -4.98 -5.64 4.55
CA GLY A 66 -4.12 -5.01 5.55
C GLY A 66 -2.84 -4.41 4.96
N SER A 67 -2.35 -3.32 5.54
CA SER A 67 -1.06 -2.66 5.22
C SER A 67 0.13 -3.48 5.74
N PHE A 68 0.24 -4.72 5.29
CA PHE A 68 1.31 -5.63 5.68
C PHE A 68 2.55 -5.44 4.80
N THR A 69 3.70 -5.80 5.35
CA THR A 69 4.93 -5.93 4.56
C THR A 69 4.87 -7.24 3.79
N GLY A 70 5.00 -7.15 2.47
CA GLY A 70 5.10 -8.26 1.55
C GLY A 70 6.53 -8.51 1.08
N LEU A 71 6.64 -9.17 -0.07
CA LEU A 71 7.87 -9.60 -0.69
C LEU A 71 8.84 -8.41 -0.90
N GLY A 72 10.12 -8.61 -0.58
CA GLY A 72 11.16 -7.60 -0.82
C GLY A 72 11.00 -6.31 0.00
N GLY A 73 10.18 -6.33 1.06
CA GLY A 73 9.90 -5.13 1.87
C GLY A 73 8.85 -4.20 1.25
N GLN A 74 8.22 -4.60 0.14
CA GLN A 74 7.10 -3.87 -0.46
C GLN A 74 5.89 -3.88 0.48
N VAL A 75 4.98 -2.91 0.33
CA VAL A 75 3.74 -2.83 1.14
C VAL A 75 2.56 -3.35 0.33
N VAL A 76 1.65 -4.09 0.95
CA VAL A 76 0.41 -4.51 0.30
C VAL A 76 -0.45 -3.29 -0.06
N ASN A 77 -0.91 -3.23 -1.31
CA ASN A 77 -1.77 -2.18 -1.84
C ASN A 77 -3.22 -2.38 -1.36
N ALA A 78 -3.49 -1.91 -0.15
CA ALA A 78 -4.76 -2.11 0.54
C ALA A 78 -6.03 -1.86 -0.30
N PRO A 79 -6.19 -0.71 -0.98
CA PRO A 79 -7.47 -0.33 -1.57
C PRO A 79 -7.85 -1.10 -2.84
N ARG A 80 -7.06 -2.10 -3.26
CA ARG A 80 -7.32 -2.90 -4.48
C ARG A 80 -8.28 -4.06 -4.24
N LEU A 81 -8.43 -4.50 -3.00
CA LEU A 81 -9.29 -5.63 -2.68
C LEU A 81 -9.96 -5.45 -1.33
N LEU A 82 -11.26 -5.74 -1.28
CA LEU A 82 -12.08 -5.81 -0.07
C LEU A 82 -12.46 -7.26 0.20
N ARG A 83 -12.38 -7.67 1.47
CA ARG A 83 -13.02 -8.89 1.96
C ARG A 83 -14.18 -8.54 2.87
N THR A 84 -15.31 -9.23 2.69
CA THR A 84 -16.53 -8.98 3.48
C THR A 84 -17.31 -10.27 3.77
N GLU A 85 -18.29 -10.18 4.67
CA GLU A 85 -19.46 -11.09 4.69
C GLU A 85 -20.42 -10.81 3.50
N SER A 86 -21.50 -11.58 3.39
CA SER A 86 -22.45 -11.38 2.28
C SER A 86 -23.11 -10.00 2.30
N LEU A 87 -23.50 -9.54 1.13
CA LEU A 87 -24.10 -8.22 0.93
C LEU A 87 -25.63 -8.28 1.04
N ASP A 88 -26.20 -9.31 1.66
CA ASP A 88 -27.65 -9.49 1.83
C ASP A 88 -28.27 -8.52 2.84
N LYS A 89 -27.43 -7.86 3.65
CA LYS A 89 -27.86 -6.96 4.74
C LYS A 89 -27.44 -5.50 4.57
N ILE A 90 -26.62 -5.19 3.56
CA ILE A 90 -26.24 -3.79 3.33
C ILE A 90 -27.45 -2.99 2.88
N THR A 91 -27.45 -1.68 3.14
CA THR A 91 -28.48 -0.79 2.60
C THR A 91 -28.16 -0.38 1.16
N SER A 92 -29.12 0.25 0.47
CA SER A 92 -28.85 0.90 -0.84
C SER A 92 -27.74 1.95 -0.75
N ASP A 93 -27.68 2.68 0.36
CA ASP A 93 -26.63 3.66 0.61
C ASP A 93 -25.28 2.97 0.83
N GLY A 94 -25.26 1.82 1.52
CA GLY A 94 -24.07 0.98 1.64
C GLY A 94 -23.56 0.49 0.27
N ALA A 95 -24.47 0.03 -0.59
CA ALA A 95 -24.12 -0.36 -1.96
C ALA A 95 -23.57 0.83 -2.77
N ALA A 96 -24.15 2.03 -2.60
CA ALA A 96 -23.63 3.25 -3.22
C ALA A 96 -22.25 3.66 -2.68
N THR A 97 -21.99 3.50 -1.38
CA THR A 97 -20.66 3.72 -0.78
C THR A 97 -19.62 2.75 -1.36
N LEU A 98 -19.96 1.46 -1.50
CA LEU A 98 -19.10 0.46 -2.15
C LEU A 98 -18.76 0.87 -3.60
N ALA A 99 -19.76 1.32 -4.36
CA ALA A 99 -19.58 1.73 -5.75
C ALA A 99 -18.74 3.01 -5.89
N THR A 100 -18.99 4.03 -5.06
CA THR A 100 -18.45 5.38 -5.28
C THR A 100 -17.18 5.66 -4.49
N LYS A 101 -17.19 5.38 -3.18
CA LYS A 101 -16.05 5.62 -2.29
C LYS A 101 -14.99 4.54 -2.49
N TYR A 102 -15.40 3.28 -2.43
CA TYR A 102 -14.49 2.14 -2.55
C TYR A 102 -14.23 1.72 -4.00
N ARG A 103 -14.98 2.25 -4.96
CA ARG A 103 -14.82 1.97 -6.40
C ARG A 103 -14.87 0.48 -6.74
N VAL A 104 -15.72 -0.27 -6.03
CA VAL A 104 -15.94 -1.68 -6.30
C VAL A 104 -16.51 -1.83 -7.71
N ASN A 105 -15.78 -2.52 -8.57
CA ASN A 105 -16.19 -2.80 -9.95
C ASN A 105 -16.34 -4.29 -10.23
N LEU A 106 -15.86 -5.16 -9.33
CA LEU A 106 -16.02 -6.60 -9.41
C LEU A 106 -16.40 -7.16 -8.03
N VAL A 107 -17.49 -7.90 -7.97
CA VAL A 107 -17.94 -8.67 -6.80
C VAL A 107 -17.78 -10.16 -7.10
N ILE A 108 -17.02 -10.87 -6.27
CA ILE A 108 -16.83 -12.32 -6.33
C ILE A 108 -17.59 -12.96 -5.16
N ASP A 109 -18.71 -13.61 -5.46
CA ASP A 109 -19.54 -14.31 -4.47
C ASP A 109 -19.15 -15.80 -4.42
N LEU A 110 -18.61 -16.24 -3.27
CA LEU A 110 -18.15 -17.61 -3.05
C LEU A 110 -19.23 -18.59 -2.57
N ARG A 111 -20.48 -18.11 -2.41
CA ARG A 111 -21.59 -18.90 -1.89
C ARG A 111 -22.11 -19.93 -2.89
N THR A 112 -22.81 -20.94 -2.39
CA THR A 112 -23.55 -21.89 -3.25
C THR A 112 -24.80 -21.23 -3.81
N ALA A 113 -25.30 -21.73 -4.94
CA ALA A 113 -26.53 -21.21 -5.54
C ALA A 113 -27.71 -21.22 -4.56
N THR A 114 -27.82 -22.24 -3.70
CA THR A 114 -28.84 -22.33 -2.64
C THR A 114 -28.69 -21.22 -1.59
N GLN A 115 -27.46 -20.92 -1.18
CA GLN A 115 -27.19 -19.82 -0.23
C GLN A 115 -27.55 -18.46 -0.83
N ILE A 116 -27.23 -18.24 -2.11
CA ILE A 116 -27.57 -17.01 -2.84
C ILE A 116 -29.08 -16.86 -2.98
N ALA A 117 -29.79 -17.91 -3.38
CA ALA A 117 -31.24 -17.89 -3.52
C ALA A 117 -31.96 -17.58 -2.20
N ALA A 118 -31.41 -18.05 -1.06
CA ALA A 118 -31.97 -17.80 0.26
C ALA A 118 -31.69 -16.39 0.78
N LYS A 119 -30.54 -15.80 0.41
CA LYS A 119 -30.05 -14.50 0.91
C LYS A 119 -29.38 -13.72 -0.24
N PRO A 120 -30.15 -13.20 -1.20
CA PRO A 120 -29.58 -12.51 -2.35
C PRO A 120 -28.87 -11.22 -1.90
N ASP A 121 -27.75 -10.92 -2.52
CA ASP A 121 -27.03 -9.68 -2.27
C ASP A 121 -27.79 -8.46 -2.77
N VAL A 122 -27.59 -7.33 -2.10
CA VAL A 122 -27.91 -6.02 -2.67
C VAL A 122 -26.86 -5.69 -3.75
N PRO A 123 -27.26 -5.48 -5.03
CA PRO A 123 -26.31 -5.21 -6.10
C PRO A 123 -25.52 -3.91 -5.87
N VAL A 124 -24.21 -3.96 -6.10
CA VAL A 124 -23.34 -2.77 -6.09
C VAL A 124 -23.44 -2.06 -7.45
N PRO A 125 -23.90 -0.79 -7.53
CA PRO A 125 -24.05 -0.09 -8.79
C PRO A 125 -22.76 -0.03 -9.61
N GLY A 126 -22.84 -0.44 -10.88
CA GLY A 126 -21.69 -0.41 -11.80
C GLY A 126 -20.68 -1.55 -11.64
N ALA A 127 -20.83 -2.40 -10.61
CA ALA A 127 -19.98 -3.57 -10.43
C ALA A 127 -20.51 -4.78 -11.20
N GLN A 128 -19.59 -5.53 -11.81
CA GLN A 128 -19.88 -6.87 -12.30
C GLN A 128 -19.94 -7.83 -11.11
N SER A 129 -20.97 -8.68 -11.03
CA SER A 129 -21.05 -9.75 -10.04
C SER A 129 -20.77 -11.10 -10.69
N VAL A 130 -19.87 -11.89 -10.10
CA VAL A 130 -19.49 -13.22 -10.55
C VAL A 130 -19.64 -14.20 -9.39
N ASN A 131 -20.44 -15.25 -9.56
CA ASN A 131 -20.49 -16.34 -8.59
C ASN A 131 -19.46 -17.41 -8.93
N ILE A 132 -18.53 -17.64 -8.02
CA ILE A 132 -17.59 -18.76 -8.07
C ILE A 132 -17.83 -19.59 -6.82
N SER A 133 -18.76 -20.54 -6.90
CA SER A 133 -19.10 -21.34 -5.73
C SER A 133 -17.94 -22.24 -5.31
N MET A 134 -17.36 -21.93 -4.16
CA MET A 134 -16.21 -22.66 -3.66
C MET A 134 -16.58 -24.11 -3.32
N PHE A 135 -17.74 -24.30 -2.68
CA PHE A 135 -18.25 -25.62 -2.29
C PHE A 135 -18.95 -26.40 -3.42
N GLY A 136 -19.00 -25.85 -4.64
CA GLY A 136 -19.79 -26.45 -5.71
C GLY A 136 -21.28 -26.51 -5.35
N ALA A 137 -21.89 -27.68 -5.46
CA ALA A 137 -23.33 -27.85 -5.20
C ALA A 137 -23.69 -27.92 -3.70
N ASP A 138 -22.82 -28.53 -2.88
CA ASP A 138 -23.13 -28.88 -1.49
C ASP A 138 -22.18 -28.21 -0.50
N GLY A 139 -22.72 -27.30 0.31
CA GLY A 139 -22.00 -26.57 1.35
C GLY A 139 -22.31 -27.03 2.78
N ASN A 140 -22.87 -28.22 2.96
CA ASN A 140 -23.25 -28.73 4.27
C ASN A 140 -22.12 -29.59 4.87
N TYR A 141 -21.57 -29.13 5.98
CA TYR A 141 -20.46 -29.78 6.67
C TYR A 141 -20.86 -30.13 8.10
N PRO A 142 -20.40 -31.29 8.63
CA PRO A 142 -20.69 -31.70 10.01
C PRO A 142 -19.96 -30.82 11.04
N ASP A 143 -18.77 -30.34 10.70
CA ASP A 143 -17.97 -29.39 11.48
C ASP A 143 -16.96 -28.65 10.58
N ASP A 144 -16.37 -27.60 11.14
CA ASP A 144 -15.44 -26.73 10.42
C ASP A 144 -14.10 -27.43 10.12
N THR A 145 -13.65 -28.40 10.92
CA THR A 145 -12.38 -29.10 10.65
C THR A 145 -12.48 -29.94 9.37
N VAL A 146 -13.58 -30.69 9.21
CA VAL A 146 -13.87 -31.44 7.97
C VAL A 146 -13.96 -30.48 6.78
N MET A 147 -14.61 -29.33 6.95
CA MET A 147 -14.69 -28.31 5.92
C MET A 147 -13.31 -27.80 5.50
N TYR A 148 -12.39 -27.53 6.44
CA TYR A 148 -11.04 -27.04 6.12
C TYR A 148 -10.17 -28.09 5.43
N HIS A 149 -10.32 -29.38 5.75
CA HIS A 149 -9.70 -30.45 4.97
C HIS A 149 -10.24 -30.47 3.53
N ASP A 150 -11.56 -30.39 3.37
CA ASP A 150 -12.20 -30.38 2.05
C ASP A 150 -11.85 -29.12 1.24
N LEU A 151 -11.65 -27.97 1.89
CA LEU A 151 -11.20 -26.73 1.26
C LEU A 151 -9.85 -26.88 0.56
N VAL A 152 -8.99 -27.80 1.02
CA VAL A 152 -7.70 -28.06 0.37
C VAL A 152 -7.90 -28.78 -0.96
N ASP A 153 -8.67 -29.88 -1.00
CA ASP A 153 -8.62 -30.76 -2.16
C ASP A 153 -9.84 -31.66 -2.38
N LYS A 154 -11.02 -31.30 -1.86
CA LYS A 154 -12.23 -32.09 -2.11
C LYS A 154 -12.46 -32.30 -3.61
N GLY A 155 -12.50 -33.57 -4.01
CA GLY A 155 -12.72 -33.97 -5.40
C GLY A 155 -11.52 -33.77 -6.32
N TYR A 156 -10.32 -33.52 -5.79
CA TYR A 156 -9.10 -33.45 -6.56
C TYR A 156 -8.67 -34.85 -7.05
N ASN A 157 -8.63 -35.04 -8.36
CA ASN A 157 -8.16 -36.28 -9.01
C ASN A 157 -6.94 -36.05 -9.93
N GLY A 158 -6.37 -34.85 -9.91
CA GLY A 158 -5.19 -34.46 -10.70
C GLY A 158 -5.41 -33.21 -11.56
N PRO A 159 -4.42 -32.81 -12.39
CA PRO A 159 -4.46 -31.53 -13.12
C PRO A 159 -5.62 -31.39 -14.13
N ASN A 160 -6.16 -32.51 -14.62
CA ASN A 160 -7.28 -32.55 -15.57
C ASN A 160 -8.66 -32.62 -14.88
N ASP A 161 -8.68 -32.89 -13.58
CA ASP A 161 -9.89 -32.92 -12.76
C ASP A 161 -9.54 -32.39 -11.36
N ARG A 162 -9.51 -31.07 -11.27
CA ARG A 162 -9.02 -30.37 -10.07
C ARG A 162 -10.03 -30.36 -8.92
N GLY A 163 -11.26 -30.81 -9.15
CA GLY A 163 -12.34 -30.63 -8.19
C GLY A 163 -12.79 -29.17 -8.02
N PRO A 164 -13.87 -28.92 -7.27
CA PRO A 164 -14.49 -27.59 -7.15
C PRO A 164 -13.60 -26.55 -6.46
N MET A 165 -12.93 -26.88 -5.34
CA MET A 165 -12.22 -25.89 -4.53
C MET A 165 -10.99 -25.34 -5.26
N ILE A 166 -10.14 -26.23 -5.79
CA ILE A 166 -8.91 -25.86 -6.50
C ILE A 166 -9.26 -25.11 -7.80
N THR A 167 -10.32 -25.52 -8.50
CA THR A 167 -10.83 -24.78 -9.67
C THR A 167 -11.28 -23.37 -9.28
N ALA A 168 -12.01 -23.23 -8.17
CA ALA A 168 -12.44 -21.94 -7.66
C ALA A 168 -11.24 -21.04 -7.29
N TYR A 169 -10.25 -21.55 -6.54
CA TYR A 169 -9.03 -20.78 -6.22
C TYR A 169 -8.32 -20.27 -7.47
N ALA A 170 -8.15 -21.13 -8.48
CA ALA A 170 -7.51 -20.75 -9.74
C ALA A 170 -8.27 -19.63 -10.46
N GLN A 171 -9.61 -19.72 -10.52
CA GLN A 171 -10.45 -18.70 -11.16
C GLN A 171 -10.42 -17.38 -10.39
N ILE A 172 -10.57 -17.43 -9.07
CA ILE A 172 -10.59 -16.25 -8.20
C ILE A 172 -9.26 -15.48 -8.28
N LEU A 173 -8.14 -16.18 -8.09
CA LEU A 173 -6.81 -15.55 -8.12
C LEU A 173 -6.51 -14.94 -9.50
N ARG A 174 -6.96 -15.58 -10.60
CA ARG A 174 -6.83 -15.01 -11.95
C ARG A 174 -7.74 -13.80 -12.18
N LEU A 175 -8.96 -13.80 -11.67
CA LEU A 175 -9.84 -12.63 -11.76
C LEU A 175 -9.23 -11.44 -11.00
N ILE A 176 -8.68 -11.68 -9.80
CA ILE A 176 -7.97 -10.64 -9.04
C ILE A 176 -6.75 -10.14 -9.82
N ALA A 177 -6.00 -11.04 -10.48
CA ALA A 177 -4.85 -10.67 -11.31
C ALA A 177 -5.23 -9.84 -12.56
N GLN A 178 -6.44 -10.06 -13.09
CA GLN A 178 -6.92 -9.39 -14.31
C GLN A 178 -7.59 -8.05 -14.03
N ASP A 179 -8.12 -7.84 -12.82
CA ASP A 179 -8.66 -6.53 -12.46
C ASP A 179 -7.55 -5.52 -12.18
N THR A 180 -7.44 -4.52 -13.06
CA THR A 180 -6.48 -3.41 -12.93
C THR A 180 -7.15 -2.04 -12.85
N THR A 181 -8.49 -1.98 -12.86
CA THR A 181 -9.23 -0.72 -13.07
C THR A 181 -10.02 -0.23 -11.87
N GLY A 182 -10.33 -1.10 -10.90
CA GLY A 182 -11.08 -0.70 -9.71
C GLY A 182 -10.74 -1.58 -8.52
N THR A 183 -11.73 -1.86 -7.68
CA THR A 183 -11.56 -2.64 -6.46
C THR A 183 -12.35 -3.94 -6.57
N VAL A 184 -11.69 -5.06 -6.28
CA VAL A 184 -12.35 -6.36 -6.18
C VAL A 184 -12.93 -6.51 -4.78
N LEU A 185 -14.23 -6.81 -4.68
CA LEU A 185 -14.85 -7.26 -3.43
C LEU A 185 -15.05 -8.76 -3.51
N ILE A 186 -14.56 -9.50 -2.51
CA ILE A 186 -14.76 -10.94 -2.41
C ILE A 186 -15.41 -11.29 -1.08
N HIS A 187 -16.43 -12.15 -1.13
CA HIS A 187 -17.17 -12.53 0.07
C HIS A 187 -17.68 -13.96 0.02
N CYS A 188 -18.08 -14.46 1.18
CA CYS A 188 -18.89 -15.67 1.29
C CYS A 188 -20.11 -15.37 2.15
N SER A 189 -20.51 -16.27 3.05
CA SER A 189 -21.62 -16.00 3.98
C SER A 189 -21.19 -15.09 5.14
N HIS A 190 -20.14 -15.47 5.86
CA HIS A 190 -19.60 -14.68 6.99
C HIS A 190 -18.29 -13.97 6.64
N GLY A 191 -17.75 -14.19 5.43
CA GLY A 191 -16.47 -13.58 5.04
C GLY A 191 -15.26 -14.13 5.81
N MET A 192 -15.36 -15.34 6.37
CA MET A 192 -14.37 -15.92 7.28
C MET A 192 -13.63 -17.10 6.64
N ASP A 193 -14.29 -18.22 6.36
CA ASP A 193 -13.60 -19.48 6.00
C ASP A 193 -13.18 -19.53 4.53
N ARG A 194 -14.17 -19.51 3.62
CA ARG A 194 -13.92 -19.54 2.18
C ARG A 194 -13.13 -18.32 1.74
N THR A 195 -13.57 -17.15 2.18
CA THR A 195 -12.84 -15.90 1.94
C THR A 195 -11.46 -15.92 2.60
N GLY A 196 -11.33 -16.43 3.83
CA GLY A 196 -10.07 -16.45 4.55
C GLY A 196 -9.00 -17.33 3.91
N THR A 197 -9.37 -18.52 3.42
CA THR A 197 -8.40 -19.38 2.70
C THR A 197 -8.00 -18.80 1.34
N VAL A 198 -8.87 -18.05 0.66
CA VAL A 198 -8.45 -17.26 -0.52
C VAL A 198 -7.45 -16.18 -0.10
N MET A 199 -7.71 -15.45 0.99
CA MET A 199 -6.81 -14.40 1.48
C MET A 199 -5.47 -14.96 1.93
N ASP A 200 -5.44 -16.11 2.62
CA ASP A 200 -4.22 -16.81 3.00
C ASP A 200 -3.34 -17.12 1.77
N LEU A 201 -3.91 -17.77 0.75
CA LEU A 201 -3.20 -18.08 -0.48
C LEU A 201 -2.70 -16.82 -1.20
N LEU A 202 -3.54 -15.77 -1.24
CA LEU A 202 -3.17 -14.49 -1.84
C LEU A 202 -2.02 -13.83 -1.07
N TYR A 203 -2.09 -13.76 0.26
CA TYR A 203 -1.05 -13.17 1.08
C TYR A 203 0.27 -13.92 1.02
N ASN A 204 0.24 -15.25 0.90
CA ASN A 204 1.42 -16.06 0.61
C ASN A 204 2.05 -15.69 -0.75
N ILE A 205 1.24 -15.46 -1.80
CA ILE A 205 1.74 -14.95 -3.10
C ILE A 205 2.44 -13.60 -2.91
N LEU A 206 1.85 -12.71 -2.10
CA LEU A 206 2.37 -11.38 -1.82
C LEU A 206 3.56 -11.37 -0.85
N GLY A 207 3.92 -12.51 -0.25
CA GLY A 207 5.06 -12.63 0.66
C GLY A 207 4.81 -12.05 2.06
N VAL A 208 3.56 -11.99 2.50
CA VAL A 208 3.17 -11.53 3.84
C VAL A 208 3.50 -12.61 4.88
N SER A 209 3.84 -12.20 6.10
CA SER A 209 4.22 -13.11 7.17
C SER A 209 3.04 -13.98 7.64
N ALA A 210 3.32 -15.23 8.05
CA ALA A 210 2.30 -16.14 8.58
C ALA A 210 1.57 -15.55 9.81
N SER A 211 2.24 -14.72 10.62
CA SER A 211 1.60 -14.03 11.75
C SER A 211 0.61 -12.95 11.31
N ASP A 212 0.94 -12.20 10.26
CA ASP A 212 0.03 -11.15 9.73
C ASP A 212 -1.16 -11.78 9.00
N ILE A 213 -0.95 -12.90 8.30
CA ILE A 213 -2.03 -13.70 7.70
C ILE A 213 -2.99 -14.21 8.76
N LEU A 214 -2.46 -14.80 9.83
CA LEU A 214 -3.29 -15.27 10.95
C LEU A 214 -4.03 -14.11 11.62
N HIS A 215 -3.37 -12.96 11.81
CA HIS A 215 -4.00 -11.75 12.35
C HIS A 215 -5.19 -11.32 11.49
N ASP A 216 -5.02 -11.16 10.17
CA ASP A 216 -6.15 -10.81 9.28
C ASP A 216 -7.30 -11.82 9.34
N TYR A 217 -6.97 -13.12 9.41
CA TYR A 217 -7.98 -14.17 9.54
C TYR A 217 -8.76 -14.05 10.86
N LEU A 218 -8.07 -13.84 11.99
CA LEU A 218 -8.69 -13.70 13.30
C LEU A 218 -9.46 -12.38 13.48
N LEU A 219 -9.20 -11.34 12.69
CA LEU A 219 -10.03 -10.13 12.71
C LEU A 219 -11.51 -10.37 12.37
N SER A 220 -11.83 -11.50 11.73
CA SER A 220 -13.23 -11.89 11.53
C SER A 220 -13.94 -12.23 12.85
N ASN A 221 -13.24 -12.78 13.84
CA ASN A 221 -13.81 -12.96 15.18
C ASN A 221 -14.13 -11.61 15.83
N THR A 222 -13.20 -10.67 15.77
CA THR A 222 -13.37 -9.32 16.34
C THR A 222 -14.54 -8.58 15.72
N GLN A 223 -14.63 -8.60 14.39
CA GLN A 223 -15.66 -7.85 13.66
C GLN A 223 -17.04 -8.50 13.76
N LEU A 224 -17.13 -9.83 13.79
CA LEU A 224 -18.39 -10.55 13.96
C LEU A 224 -18.83 -10.69 15.43
N GLY A 225 -17.93 -10.42 16.39
CA GLY A 225 -18.18 -10.63 17.82
C GLY A 225 -18.28 -12.11 18.22
N VAL A 226 -17.45 -12.96 17.62
CA VAL A 226 -17.46 -14.43 17.76
C VAL A 226 -16.05 -14.98 17.99
N THR A 227 -15.89 -16.29 18.19
CA THR A 227 -14.58 -16.96 18.37
C THR A 227 -14.44 -18.20 17.47
N TRP A 228 -15.08 -18.17 16.30
CA TRP A 228 -15.14 -19.31 15.37
C TRP A 228 -13.84 -19.52 14.59
N ALA A 229 -13.20 -18.42 14.15
CA ALA A 229 -11.88 -18.50 13.52
C ALA A 229 -10.85 -18.92 14.56
N THR A 230 -10.00 -19.90 14.23
CA THR A 230 -8.93 -20.34 15.14
C THR A 230 -7.64 -20.60 14.38
N PRO A 231 -6.46 -20.44 15.02
CA PRO A 231 -5.19 -20.84 14.42
C PRO A 231 -5.19 -22.32 13.99
N GLN A 232 -5.92 -23.17 14.72
CA GLN A 232 -6.04 -24.58 14.38
C GLN A 232 -6.74 -24.80 13.03
N LEU A 233 -7.78 -24.04 12.69
CA LEU A 233 -8.44 -24.19 11.40
C LEU A 233 -7.55 -23.75 10.23
N LEU A 234 -7.01 -22.53 10.29
CA LEU A 234 -6.21 -22.01 9.18
C LEU A 234 -4.82 -22.69 9.11
N GLN A 235 -4.01 -22.54 10.16
CA GLN A 235 -2.63 -23.02 10.16
C GLN A 235 -2.53 -24.51 10.48
N GLY A 236 -3.29 -24.96 11.48
CA GLY A 236 -3.23 -26.34 11.98
C GLY A 236 -3.91 -27.36 11.08
N THR A 237 -4.80 -26.93 10.18
CA THR A 237 -5.53 -27.81 9.27
C THR A 237 -5.27 -27.44 7.81
N PHE A 238 -5.69 -26.27 7.33
CA PHE A 238 -5.56 -25.93 5.90
C PHE A 238 -4.11 -25.81 5.43
N GLU A 239 -3.29 -24.97 6.07
CA GLU A 239 -1.87 -24.82 5.71
C GLU A 239 -1.06 -26.09 5.97
N ALA A 240 -1.38 -26.82 7.05
CA ALA A 240 -0.75 -28.10 7.38
C ALA A 240 -1.04 -29.18 6.32
N ASP A 241 -2.27 -29.27 5.84
CA ASP A 241 -2.66 -30.17 4.75
C ASP A 241 -2.01 -29.75 3.42
N VAL A 242 -2.02 -28.46 3.09
CA VAL A 242 -1.30 -27.92 1.93
C VAL A 242 0.18 -28.30 1.97
N THR A 243 0.81 -28.17 3.13
CA THR A 243 2.22 -28.51 3.32
C THR A 243 2.46 -30.01 3.19
N SER A 244 1.70 -30.82 3.93
CA SER A 244 1.93 -32.26 4.01
C SER A 244 1.56 -33.01 2.73
N LYS A 245 0.49 -32.61 2.04
CA LYS A 245 0.00 -33.27 0.82
C LYS A 245 0.67 -32.75 -0.45
N TYR A 246 1.04 -31.47 -0.50
CA TYR A 246 1.49 -30.81 -1.73
C TYR A 246 2.91 -30.22 -1.66
N GLY A 247 3.60 -30.35 -0.53
CA GLY A 247 4.98 -29.90 -0.37
C GLY A 247 5.12 -28.39 -0.13
N GLY A 248 4.06 -27.74 0.34
CA GLY A 248 4.04 -26.32 0.70
C GLY A 248 3.22 -25.45 -0.25
N VAL A 249 2.98 -24.21 0.18
CA VAL A 249 2.05 -23.29 -0.51
C VAL A 249 2.48 -22.95 -1.93
N ASP A 250 3.78 -22.76 -2.21
CA ASP A 250 4.26 -22.44 -3.57
C ASP A 250 4.02 -23.61 -4.54
N ALA A 251 4.31 -24.84 -4.10
CA ALA A 251 4.04 -26.04 -4.90
C ALA A 251 2.53 -26.24 -5.12
N TYR A 252 1.72 -25.99 -4.10
CA TYR A 252 0.26 -26.07 -4.20
C TYR A 252 -0.31 -25.03 -5.18
N LEU A 253 0.10 -23.76 -5.09
CA LEU A 253 -0.30 -22.69 -5.99
C LEU A 253 0.06 -22.99 -7.45
N ARG A 254 1.28 -23.47 -7.70
CA ARG A 254 1.82 -23.63 -9.07
C ARG A 254 1.46 -24.96 -9.71
N LYS A 255 1.51 -26.05 -8.95
CA LYS A 255 1.34 -27.41 -9.50
C LYS A 255 -0.09 -27.92 -9.35
N THR A 256 -0.75 -27.60 -8.25
CA THR A 256 -2.11 -28.10 -7.94
C THR A 256 -3.17 -27.13 -8.46
N ILE A 257 -3.18 -25.88 -7.94
CA ILE A 257 -4.06 -24.81 -8.43
C ILE A 257 -3.72 -24.46 -9.89
N GLY A 258 -2.44 -24.53 -10.26
CA GLY A 258 -2.00 -24.33 -11.64
C GLY A 258 -1.84 -22.87 -12.02
N LEU A 259 -1.48 -22.00 -11.08
CA LEU A 259 -1.10 -20.62 -11.38
C LEU A 259 0.24 -20.60 -12.12
N THR A 260 0.30 -19.80 -13.17
CA THR A 260 1.52 -19.57 -13.95
C THR A 260 2.41 -18.52 -13.27
N ASP A 261 3.68 -18.43 -13.68
CA ASP A 261 4.54 -17.30 -13.28
C ASP A 261 3.94 -15.94 -13.65
N GLN A 262 3.22 -15.88 -14.77
CA GLN A 262 2.54 -14.66 -15.20
C GLN A 262 1.36 -14.30 -14.27
N ASP A 263 0.57 -15.29 -13.84
CA ASP A 263 -0.52 -15.07 -12.87
C ASP A 263 0.06 -14.51 -11.54
N VAL A 264 1.12 -15.13 -11.03
CA VAL A 264 1.81 -14.71 -9.80
C VAL A 264 2.42 -13.31 -9.93
N ALA A 265 3.07 -13.03 -11.06
CA ALA A 265 3.65 -11.72 -11.32
C ALA A 265 2.57 -10.63 -11.40
N ALA A 266 1.46 -10.87 -12.10
CA ALA A 266 0.36 -9.92 -12.22
C ALA A 266 -0.27 -9.60 -10.85
N LEU A 267 -0.49 -10.61 -9.99
CA LEU A 267 -0.98 -10.40 -8.63
C LEU A 267 -0.04 -9.50 -7.82
N ARG A 268 1.27 -9.77 -7.86
CA ARG A 268 2.27 -8.95 -7.16
C ARG A 268 2.32 -7.53 -7.71
N THR A 269 2.30 -7.36 -9.02
CA THR A 269 2.28 -6.03 -9.66
C THR A 269 1.04 -5.22 -9.27
N ASN A 270 -0.12 -5.86 -9.18
CA ASN A 270 -1.37 -5.15 -8.88
C ASN A 270 -1.53 -4.86 -7.39
N LEU A 271 -0.99 -5.72 -6.51
CA LEU A 271 -1.30 -5.73 -5.08
C LEU A 271 -0.09 -5.41 -4.17
N LEU A 272 1.09 -5.15 -4.72
CA LEU A 272 2.22 -4.60 -3.97
C LEU A 272 2.54 -3.19 -4.45
N VAL A 273 2.78 -2.29 -3.50
CA VAL A 273 3.32 -0.96 -3.74
C VAL A 273 4.83 -1.05 -3.69
N SER A 274 5.49 -0.69 -4.79
CA SER A 274 6.94 -0.79 -4.90
C SER A 274 7.65 0.27 -4.04
N ASN A 275 8.67 -0.20 -3.32
CA ASN A 275 9.64 0.60 -2.57
C ASN A 275 10.91 0.90 -3.39
N ASP A 276 10.91 0.59 -4.70
CA ASP A 276 12.03 0.89 -5.58
C ASP A 276 12.07 2.39 -5.88
N ALA A 277 13.00 3.07 -5.22
CA ALA A 277 13.33 4.47 -5.42
C ALA A 277 14.50 4.69 -6.39
N SER A 278 14.94 3.66 -7.12
CA SER A 278 16.14 3.81 -7.95
C SER A 278 15.87 4.51 -9.28
N ALA A 279 16.85 5.30 -9.73
CA ALA A 279 16.97 5.75 -11.11
C ALA A 279 17.61 4.66 -11.97
N SER A 280 17.08 4.44 -13.18
CA SER A 280 17.70 3.60 -14.21
C SER A 280 18.64 4.40 -15.11
N SER A 281 18.39 5.70 -15.27
CA SER A 281 19.35 6.63 -15.90
C SER A 281 19.14 8.07 -15.44
N ILE A 282 20.23 8.84 -15.40
CA ILE A 282 20.22 10.28 -15.24
C ILE A 282 21.14 10.87 -16.30
N THR A 283 20.69 11.93 -16.98
CA THR A 283 21.54 12.75 -17.85
C THR A 283 21.43 14.22 -17.45
N VAL A 284 22.53 14.95 -17.59
CA VAL A 284 22.57 16.41 -17.47
C VAL A 284 23.18 16.96 -18.76
N ASP A 285 22.43 17.81 -19.48
CA ASP A 285 22.77 18.29 -20.83
C ASP A 285 23.14 17.14 -21.80
N GLY A 286 22.40 16.03 -21.70
CA GLY A 286 22.64 14.81 -22.48
C GLY A 286 23.86 13.99 -22.05
N VAL A 287 24.67 14.45 -21.08
CA VAL A 287 25.80 13.69 -20.52
C VAL A 287 25.29 12.69 -19.50
N SER A 288 25.61 11.41 -19.71
CA SER A 288 25.23 10.33 -18.80
C SER A 288 25.96 10.44 -17.46
N VAL A 289 25.19 10.27 -16.38
CA VAL A 289 25.68 10.31 -15.00
C VAL A 289 25.98 8.88 -14.51
N PRO A 290 27.19 8.62 -13.96
CA PRO A 290 27.47 7.38 -13.24
C PRO A 290 26.67 7.32 -11.93
N LEU A 291 25.63 6.47 -11.91
CA LEU A 291 24.65 6.42 -10.80
C LEU A 291 25.25 5.90 -9.49
N ASP A 292 26.21 4.98 -9.57
CA ASP A 292 26.97 4.45 -8.44
C ASP A 292 27.77 5.56 -7.74
N ALA A 293 28.45 6.42 -8.50
CA ALA A 293 29.13 7.58 -7.95
C ALA A 293 28.14 8.64 -7.44
N ALA A 294 27.02 8.82 -8.13
CA ALA A 294 26.02 9.83 -7.79
C ALA A 294 25.28 9.55 -6.47
N THR A 295 25.16 8.29 -6.06
CA THR A 295 24.60 7.90 -4.75
C THR A 295 25.60 8.02 -3.60
N SER A 296 26.88 8.24 -3.88
CA SER A 296 27.91 8.45 -2.85
C SER A 296 27.79 9.82 -2.18
N THR A 297 28.40 9.98 -1.00
CA THR A 297 28.47 11.26 -0.30
C THR A 297 29.17 12.35 -1.11
N ALA A 298 30.10 11.99 -2.00
CA ALA A 298 30.81 12.92 -2.87
C ALA A 298 29.98 13.34 -4.10
N GLY A 299 29.04 12.48 -4.53
CA GLY A 299 28.34 12.60 -5.79
C GLY A 299 29.21 12.26 -7.01
N ALA A 300 28.58 12.17 -8.17
CA ALA A 300 29.26 12.01 -9.44
C ALA A 300 29.79 13.36 -9.94
N THR A 301 30.88 13.35 -10.69
CA THR A 301 31.34 14.53 -11.44
C THR A 301 31.25 14.24 -12.93
N ILE A 302 30.61 15.15 -13.66
CA ILE A 302 30.55 15.14 -15.12
C ILE A 302 31.21 16.42 -15.65
N THR A 303 31.63 16.42 -16.90
CA THR A 303 32.08 17.65 -17.58
C THR A 303 30.94 18.20 -18.42
N ASP A 304 30.61 19.46 -18.21
CA ASP A 304 29.51 20.15 -18.87
C ASP A 304 29.97 21.59 -19.22
N PRO A 305 29.95 21.99 -20.51
CA PRO A 305 30.43 23.28 -20.96
C PRO A 305 29.46 24.44 -20.71
N GLN A 306 28.18 24.17 -20.42
CA GLN A 306 27.21 25.23 -20.15
C GLN A 306 27.64 26.01 -18.91
N THR A 307 27.34 27.31 -18.84
CA THR A 307 27.72 28.14 -17.68
C THR A 307 26.76 28.00 -16.50
N ALA A 308 25.50 27.63 -16.77
CA ALA A 308 24.47 27.40 -15.78
C ALA A 308 23.66 26.15 -16.17
N ILE A 309 23.18 25.40 -15.19
CA ILE A 309 22.32 24.23 -15.40
C ILE A 309 20.89 24.61 -15.02
N ALA A 310 19.93 24.34 -15.90
CA ALA A 310 18.51 24.48 -15.65
C ALA A 310 17.86 23.10 -15.43
N ALA A 311 16.67 23.09 -14.83
CA ALA A 311 15.95 21.84 -14.57
C ALA A 311 15.60 21.08 -15.87
N GLY A 312 15.40 21.80 -16.99
CA GLY A 312 15.12 21.19 -18.29
C GLY A 312 16.30 20.45 -18.91
N ASP A 313 17.53 20.68 -18.43
CA ASP A 313 18.73 20.00 -18.92
C ASP A 313 18.90 18.62 -18.25
N VAL A 314 18.11 18.33 -17.21
CA VAL A 314 18.18 17.10 -16.44
C VAL A 314 17.07 16.15 -16.88
N THR A 315 17.45 14.99 -17.41
CA THR A 315 16.52 13.90 -17.69
C THR A 315 16.75 12.78 -16.69
N VAL A 316 15.66 12.28 -16.10
CA VAL A 316 15.68 11.17 -15.14
C VAL A 316 14.74 10.10 -15.65
N THR A 317 15.23 8.86 -15.75
CA THR A 317 14.39 7.68 -15.94
C THR A 317 14.48 6.85 -14.67
N THR A 318 13.36 6.54 -14.06
CA THR A 318 13.29 5.67 -12.87
C THR A 318 13.28 4.20 -13.28
N THR A 319 13.70 3.31 -12.38
CA THR A 319 13.59 1.85 -12.61
C THR A 319 12.13 1.41 -12.53
N ASN A 320 11.41 1.93 -11.53
CA ASN A 320 9.95 1.81 -11.44
C ASN A 320 9.26 3.03 -12.09
N PRO A 321 8.43 2.85 -13.14
CA PRO A 321 7.73 3.96 -13.79
C PRO A 321 6.73 4.71 -12.88
N ASN A 322 6.34 4.12 -11.75
CA ASN A 322 5.45 4.77 -10.77
C ASN A 322 6.20 5.54 -9.67
N ALA A 323 7.54 5.54 -9.67
CA ALA A 323 8.34 6.36 -8.77
C ALA A 323 8.37 7.83 -9.26
N ALA A 324 8.38 8.78 -8.32
CA ALA A 324 8.43 10.20 -8.61
C ALA A 324 9.87 10.72 -8.55
N ALA A 325 10.32 11.45 -9.57
CA ALA A 325 11.62 12.10 -9.58
C ALA A 325 11.47 13.62 -9.42
N ALA A 326 12.27 14.21 -8.55
CA ALA A 326 12.37 15.66 -8.34
C ALA A 326 13.81 16.12 -8.53
N VAL A 327 14.00 17.23 -9.25
CA VAL A 327 15.31 17.83 -9.52
C VAL A 327 15.44 19.14 -8.75
N SER A 328 16.54 19.32 -8.05
CA SER A 328 16.93 20.58 -7.42
C SER A 328 18.35 20.96 -7.82
N ILE A 329 18.60 22.24 -8.06
CA ILE A 329 19.87 22.74 -8.58
C ILE A 329 20.37 23.85 -7.68
N ALA A 330 21.60 23.71 -7.19
CA ALA A 330 22.31 24.73 -6.42
C ALA A 330 23.64 25.02 -7.11
N GLY A 331 23.72 26.15 -7.82
CA GLY A 331 24.87 26.46 -8.67
C GLY A 331 25.01 25.44 -9.80
N ARG A 332 26.08 24.64 -9.78
CA ARG A 332 26.34 23.56 -10.75
C ARG A 332 26.23 22.16 -10.15
N THR A 333 25.67 22.07 -8.95
CA THR A 333 25.34 20.80 -8.32
C THR A 333 23.87 20.50 -8.56
N VAL A 334 23.61 19.45 -9.32
CA VAL A 334 22.28 18.87 -9.52
C VAL A 334 22.06 17.82 -8.45
N THR A 335 20.90 17.88 -7.82
CA THR A 335 20.40 16.83 -6.94
C THR A 335 19.13 16.28 -7.55
N VAL A 336 19.13 14.98 -7.81
CA VAL A 336 17.92 14.22 -8.15
C VAL A 336 17.49 13.45 -6.90
N THR A 337 16.25 13.64 -6.49
CA THR A 337 15.59 12.86 -5.45
C THR A 337 14.54 11.99 -6.13
N VAL A 338 14.65 10.68 -5.99
CA VAL A 338 13.63 9.75 -6.46
C VAL A 338 12.89 9.21 -5.24
N THR A 339 11.58 9.35 -5.23
CA THR A 339 10.67 8.81 -4.22
C THR A 339 9.95 7.61 -4.82
N ALA A 340 10.03 6.46 -4.16
CA ALA A 340 9.34 5.24 -4.61
C ALA A 340 7.82 5.42 -4.63
N GLN A 341 7.12 4.47 -5.24
CA GLN A 341 5.65 4.48 -5.31
C GLN A 341 4.99 4.45 -3.93
N ASP A 342 5.67 3.91 -2.92
CA ASP A 342 5.21 3.92 -1.52
C ASP A 342 5.17 5.32 -0.88
N GLY A 343 5.74 6.34 -1.53
CA GLY A 343 5.77 7.73 -1.06
C GLY A 343 6.71 8.00 0.12
N THR A 344 7.44 6.99 0.60
CA THR A 344 8.27 7.07 1.82
C THR A 344 9.72 6.69 1.59
N THR A 345 9.98 5.74 0.69
CA THR A 345 11.34 5.33 0.33
C THR A 345 11.95 6.32 -0.65
N VAL A 346 13.17 6.78 -0.38
CA VAL A 346 13.83 7.84 -1.14
C VAL A 346 15.29 7.52 -1.39
N ASP A 347 15.71 7.63 -2.66
CA ASP A 347 17.11 7.66 -3.06
C ASP A 347 17.50 9.05 -3.56
N ARG A 348 18.76 9.41 -3.34
CA ARG A 348 19.31 10.72 -3.71
C ARG A 348 20.56 10.55 -4.56
N TYR A 349 20.59 11.26 -5.67
CA TYR A 349 21.71 11.30 -6.62
C TYR A 349 22.24 12.73 -6.68
N VAL A 350 23.53 12.90 -6.40
CA VAL A 350 24.23 14.19 -6.46
C VAL A 350 25.18 14.18 -7.65
N VAL A 351 25.09 15.22 -8.49
CA VAL A 351 25.89 15.39 -9.70
C VAL A 351 26.52 16.77 -9.70
N ASN A 352 27.84 16.81 -9.76
CA ASN A 352 28.62 18.03 -9.86
C ASN A 352 29.03 18.23 -11.32
N ALA A 353 28.43 19.22 -11.98
CA ALA A 353 28.75 19.57 -13.37
C ALA A 353 30.00 20.47 -13.40
N ALA A 354 31.18 19.90 -13.65
CA ALA A 354 32.42 20.65 -13.76
C ALA A 354 32.54 21.32 -15.13
N LEU A 355 33.03 22.57 -15.16
CA LEU A 355 33.39 23.21 -16.42
C LEU A 355 34.61 22.49 -17.05
N PRO A 356 34.72 22.45 -18.39
CA PRO A 356 35.91 21.97 -19.05
C PRO A 356 37.15 22.73 -18.55
N ALA A 357 38.25 22.02 -18.35
CA ALA A 357 39.51 22.67 -18.04
C ALA A 357 39.84 23.68 -19.16
N ALA A 358 40.16 24.93 -18.79
CA ALA A 358 40.60 25.91 -19.75
C ALA A 358 41.81 25.34 -20.49
N ALA A 359 41.75 25.27 -21.83
CA ALA A 359 42.89 24.87 -22.63
C ALA A 359 44.06 25.76 -22.24
N SER A 360 45.07 25.19 -21.56
CA SER A 360 46.30 25.88 -21.26
C SER A 360 46.90 26.28 -22.59
N GLY A 361 46.78 27.56 -22.95
CA GLY A 361 47.36 28.10 -24.17
C GLY A 361 48.84 27.73 -24.18
N THR A 362 49.24 26.89 -25.14
CA THR A 362 50.64 26.72 -25.47
C THR A 362 51.12 28.08 -25.95
N SER A 363 51.82 28.81 -25.09
CA SER A 363 52.64 29.94 -25.51
C SER A 363 53.71 29.37 -26.43
N THR A 364 53.54 29.59 -27.73
CA THR A 364 54.58 29.36 -28.72
C THR A 364 55.79 30.21 -28.30
N PRO A 365 56.99 29.65 -28.11
CA PRO A 365 58.16 30.47 -27.83
C PRO A 365 58.45 31.27 -29.10
N VAL A 366 58.48 32.60 -28.99
CA VAL A 366 59.00 33.46 -30.04
C VAL A 366 60.49 33.16 -30.17
N ALA A 367 60.86 32.45 -31.23
CA ALA A 367 62.25 32.22 -31.58
C ALA A 367 62.86 33.54 -32.10
N ALA A 368 63.90 34.01 -31.41
CA ALA A 368 64.77 35.07 -31.91
C ALA A 368 65.74 34.48 -32.97
N ALA A 369 65.71 35.03 -34.18
CA ALA A 369 66.76 34.93 -35.19
C ALA A 369 66.64 36.14 -36.14
N ALA A 370 67.52 37.13 -36.02
CA ALA A 370 68.76 37.26 -36.79
C ALA A 370 68.56 37.73 -38.25
N THR A 371 68.73 39.05 -38.41
CA THR A 371 69.45 39.78 -39.48
C THR A 371 69.28 39.34 -40.95
N ALA A 372 68.67 40.22 -41.75
CA ALA A 372 68.97 40.33 -43.18
C ALA A 372 69.04 41.82 -43.57
N THR A 373 70.19 42.20 -44.12
CA THR A 373 70.57 43.53 -44.57
C THR A 373 70.10 43.76 -46.00
N THR A 374 69.35 44.84 -46.28
CA THR A 374 69.29 45.44 -47.62
C THR A 374 68.97 46.94 -47.57
N ARG A 375 70.04 47.70 -47.80
CA ARG A 375 70.23 49.00 -48.50
C ARG A 375 69.00 49.84 -48.93
N ALA A 376 68.86 50.98 -48.24
CA ALA A 376 68.60 52.37 -48.66
C ALA A 376 67.64 52.72 -49.83
N THR A 377 66.65 53.57 -49.51
CA THR A 377 66.36 54.86 -50.19
C THR A 377 65.56 55.79 -49.26
N LEU A 378 66.07 57.01 -49.05
CA LEU A 378 65.37 58.21 -48.52
C LEU A 378 65.00 59.10 -49.73
N PRO A 379 63.95 59.94 -49.68
CA PRO A 379 64.04 61.24 -48.97
C PRO A 379 62.76 61.77 -48.29
N GLU A 380 62.98 62.62 -47.27
CA GLU A 380 62.36 63.94 -46.96
C GLU A 380 60.82 64.13 -47.06
N THR A 381 60.07 64.84 -46.20
CA THR A 381 60.27 66.05 -45.36
C THR A 381 59.02 66.26 -44.46
N GLY A 382 59.20 66.88 -43.27
CA GLY A 382 58.27 67.84 -42.60
C GLY A 382 56.95 67.28 -42.04
N GLY A 383 56.39 67.69 -40.91
CA GLY A 383 56.62 68.79 -39.96
C GLY A 383 55.34 68.90 -39.11
N ASP A 384 55.48 69.27 -37.84
CA ASP A 384 54.53 69.85 -36.87
C ASP A 384 53.01 69.55 -37.00
N ASP A 385 52.36 69.10 -35.91
CA ASP A 385 51.72 70.03 -34.98
C ASP A 385 50.96 69.36 -33.79
N THR A 386 51.33 69.84 -32.61
CA THR A 386 50.54 70.23 -31.42
C THR A 386 49.20 69.59 -30.99
N ALA A 387 49.16 69.41 -29.64
CA ALA A 387 48.05 69.66 -28.71
C ALA A 387 46.92 68.62 -28.56
N ALA A 388 46.23 68.47 -27.43
CA ALA A 388 46.47 68.72 -26.01
C ALA A 388 45.22 68.20 -25.25
N LEU A 389 45.42 67.83 -23.99
CA LEU A 389 44.58 68.22 -22.85
C LEU A 389 43.36 67.37 -22.39
N LEU A 390 43.33 67.27 -21.05
CA LEU A 390 42.27 67.01 -20.05
C LEU A 390 41.85 65.55 -19.78
N VAL A 391 42.16 64.93 -18.63
CA VAL A 391 42.03 65.27 -17.18
C VAL A 391 40.64 65.00 -16.59
N GLY A 392 40.65 64.14 -15.56
CA GLY A 392 39.74 64.16 -14.40
C GLY A 392 38.48 63.30 -14.55
N GLY A 393 38.02 62.53 -13.57
CA GLY A 393 38.33 62.45 -12.15
C GLY A 393 37.24 61.65 -11.43
N ILE A 394 37.58 61.19 -10.23
CA ILE A 394 36.94 60.19 -9.36
C ILE A 394 35.77 60.75 -8.51
N GLY A 395 34.86 59.88 -8.03
CA GLY A 395 34.09 60.04 -6.76
C GLY A 395 32.63 59.54 -6.85
N ALA A 396 32.20 58.43 -6.22
CA ALA A 396 31.81 58.25 -4.80
C ALA A 396 30.63 59.14 -4.35
N ALA A 397 29.72 58.82 -3.42
CA ALA A 397 29.11 57.62 -2.82
C ALA A 397 27.94 58.14 -1.95
N LEU A 398 26.87 57.34 -1.84
CA LEU A 398 25.91 57.14 -0.72
C LEU A 398 25.76 58.19 0.41
N VAL A 399 24.50 58.57 0.79
CA VAL A 399 23.99 58.70 2.18
C VAL A 399 22.43 58.76 2.23
N LEU A 400 21.86 58.09 3.24
CA LEU A 400 20.45 57.97 3.68
C LEU A 400 19.86 59.21 4.40
N ALA A 401 18.52 59.34 4.37
CA ALA A 401 17.56 59.63 5.48
C ALA A 401 16.26 60.19 4.84
N GLY A 402 15.01 59.96 5.25
CA GLY A 402 14.37 59.52 6.50
C GLY A 402 13.10 60.39 6.68
N GLY A 403 11.92 59.79 6.96
CA GLY A 403 10.66 60.51 7.29
C GLY A 403 9.41 59.79 6.77
N ILE A 404 8.66 59.00 7.56
CA ILE A 404 7.64 59.32 8.59
C ILE A 404 6.19 59.45 8.03
N LEU A 405 5.33 58.56 8.57
CA LEU A 405 3.87 58.60 8.79
C LEU A 405 2.90 59.02 7.66
N LEU A 406 1.87 58.20 7.40
CA LEU A 406 0.56 58.34 8.06
C LEU A 406 -0.36 57.14 7.77
N ALA A 407 -1.04 56.67 8.82
CA ALA A 407 -2.10 55.67 8.79
C ALA A 407 -3.50 56.33 8.70
N ARG A 408 -4.43 55.70 7.98
CA ARG A 408 -5.91 55.72 8.10
C ARG A 408 -6.44 54.93 6.88
N GLY A 409 -7.47 54.08 6.90
CA GLY A 409 -8.43 53.69 7.91
C GLY A 409 -9.39 52.67 7.28
N ARG A 410 -10.01 51.84 8.15
CA ARG A 410 -11.03 50.81 7.89
C ARG A 410 -12.15 51.20 6.92
N THR A 411 -12.71 50.20 6.25
CA THR A 411 -14.17 49.93 6.26
C THR A 411 -14.47 48.42 6.18
N LYS A 412 -15.32 47.98 7.12
CA LYS A 412 -16.13 46.74 7.07
C LYS A 412 -17.26 46.93 6.06
N ARG A 413 -17.67 45.87 5.36
CA ARG A 413 -19.07 45.65 4.98
C ARG A 413 -19.44 44.18 5.17
N THR A 414 -20.60 44.01 5.76
CA THR A 414 -21.32 42.77 6.10
C THR A 414 -22.45 42.54 5.10
N ALA A 415 -22.79 41.25 4.94
CA ALA A 415 -24.07 40.66 4.52
C ALA A 415 -24.56 40.91 3.09
N ASP A 416 -24.73 39.82 2.33
CA ASP A 416 -26.01 39.07 2.27
C ASP A 416 -25.73 37.56 2.27
#